data_AF-A0A0C3P0E8-F1
#
_entry.id   AF-A0A0C3P0E8-F1
#
_cell.length_a   1.000
_cell.length_b   1.000
_cell.length_c   1.000
_cell.angle_alpha   90.00
_cell.angle_beta   90.00
_cell.angle_gamma   90.00
#
_symmetry.space_group_name_H-M   'P 1'
#
loop_
_entity.id
_entity.type
_entity.pdbx_description
1 polymer ?
#
loop_
_entity_poly.entity_id
_entity_poly.type
_entity_poly.pdbx_seq_one_letter_code
_entity_poly.pdbx_strand_id
1 'polypeptide(L)'
;MGISAKVDDLARLLPSKLVIFIRARIVDTRSFSVAHMRFVDMEPLAIDHEMVRRMECGLHEALPDGLQVMGEDVHERCIAMLQESGVIASKRQEQSKNLERLFAAPT
;
A
#
# COMPACT_ATOMS: atom_id res chain seq x y z
N MET A 1 49.61 37.19 17.66
CA MET A 1 48.74 36.90 16.50
C MET A 1 47.61 36.03 17.00
N GLY A 2 46.43 36.61 17.25
CA GLY A 2 45.32 35.88 17.84
C GLY A 2 44.02 36.60 17.54
N ILE A 3 43.45 36.34 16.36
CA ILE A 3 42.09 36.77 16.06
C ILE A 3 41.20 35.59 16.44
N SER A 4 40.55 35.69 17.60
CA SER A 4 39.46 34.80 17.99
C SER A 4 38.18 35.33 17.36
N ALA A 5 37.85 34.84 16.16
CA ALA A 5 36.62 35.22 15.46
C ALA A 5 35.48 34.31 15.90
N LYS A 6 34.37 34.90 16.35
CA LYS A 6 33.13 34.18 16.67
C LYS A 6 32.22 34.15 15.44
N VAL A 7 31.33 33.17 15.38
CA VAL A 7 30.37 33.02 14.26
C VAL A 7 29.52 34.29 14.07
N ASP A 8 29.24 35.02 15.15
CA ASP A 8 28.50 36.29 15.11
C ASP A 8 29.26 37.43 14.41
N ASP A 9 30.59 37.37 14.34
CA ASP A 9 31.40 38.40 13.64
C ASP A 9 31.24 38.31 12.12
N LEU A 10 30.80 37.16 11.60
CA LEU A 10 30.52 36.95 10.18
C LEU A 10 29.36 37.84 9.68
N ALA A 11 28.38 38.11 10.54
CA ALA A 11 27.24 38.97 10.21
C ALA A 11 27.64 40.45 10.03
N ARG A 12 28.73 40.89 10.69
CA ARG A 12 29.31 42.24 10.55
C ARG A 12 30.15 42.40 9.28
N LEU A 13 30.64 41.31 8.70
CA LEU A 13 31.48 41.31 7.49
C LEU A 13 30.67 41.32 6.19
N LEU A 14 29.38 40.97 6.25
CA LEU A 14 28.51 40.90 5.08
C LEU A 14 27.79 42.23 4.86
N PRO A 15 27.85 42.82 3.65
CA PRO A 15 27.03 43.99 3.32
C PRO A 15 25.55 43.69 3.52
N SER A 16 24.77 44.61 4.11
CA SER A 16 23.36 44.37 4.49
C SER A 16 22.48 43.88 3.33
N LYS A 17 22.77 44.30 2.09
CA LYS A 17 22.08 43.83 0.87
C LYS A 17 22.32 42.34 0.58
N LEU A 18 23.53 41.85 0.86
CA LEU A 18 23.91 40.45 0.66
C LEU A 18 23.20 39.54 1.67
N VAL A 19 23.07 39.98 2.92
CA VAL A 19 22.33 39.22 3.96
C VAL A 19 20.85 39.06 3.61
N ILE A 20 20.21 40.11 3.10
CA ILE A 20 18.80 40.06 2.66
C ILE A 20 18.63 39.10 1.46
N PHE A 21 19.54 39.18 0.48
CA PHE A 21 19.53 38.31 -0.69
C PHE A 21 19.71 36.83 -0.31
N ILE A 22 20.71 36.51 0.52
CA ILE A 22 20.95 35.15 1.00
C ILE A 22 19.74 34.62 1.78
N ARG A 23 19.12 35.47 2.63
CA ARG A 23 17.92 35.10 3.37
C ARG A 23 16.76 34.76 2.44
N ALA A 24 16.48 35.59 1.43
CA ALA A 24 15.42 35.34 0.45
C ALA A 24 15.64 34.01 -0.29
N ARG A 25 16.88 33.74 -0.71
CA ARG A 25 17.29 32.49 -1.37
C ARG A 25 17.07 31.26 -0.47
N ILE A 26 17.41 31.35 0.83
CA ILE A 26 17.20 30.25 1.79
C ILE A 26 15.70 30.02 2.05
N VAL A 27 14.89 31.07 2.11
CA VAL A 27 13.43 30.94 2.26
C VAL A 27 12.83 30.26 1.04
N ASP A 28 13.25 30.66 -0.17
CA ASP A 28 12.80 30.08 -1.43
C ASP A 28 13.13 28.58 -1.52
N THR A 29 14.38 28.20 -1.22
CA THR A 29 14.77 26.78 -1.22
C THR A 29 14.02 25.97 -0.16
N ARG A 30 13.77 26.54 1.03
CA ARG A 30 12.95 25.88 2.05
C ARG A 30 11.50 25.72 1.62
N SER A 31 10.89 26.72 1.01
CA SER A 31 9.53 26.63 0.48
C SER A 31 9.42 25.52 -0.57
N PHE A 32 10.40 25.42 -1.47
CA PHE A 32 10.48 24.33 -2.45
C PHE A 32 10.59 22.96 -1.77
N SER A 33 11.51 22.79 -0.80
CA SER A 33 11.67 21.51 -0.09
C SER A 33 10.41 21.09 0.67
N VAL A 34 9.72 22.03 1.33
CA VAL A 34 8.45 21.75 2.02
C VAL A 34 7.36 21.34 1.03
N ALA A 35 7.26 22.03 -0.12
CA ALA A 35 6.29 21.67 -1.15
C ALA A 35 6.56 20.27 -1.74
N HIS A 36 7.83 19.95 -1.98
CA HIS A 36 8.24 18.63 -2.47
C HIS A 36 7.91 17.52 -1.47
N MET A 37 8.20 17.70 -0.19
CA MET A 37 7.86 16.69 0.83
C MET A 37 6.35 16.45 0.90
N ARG A 38 5.54 17.53 0.87
CA ARG A 38 4.08 17.39 0.81
C ARG A 38 3.61 16.63 -0.41
N PHE A 39 4.21 16.86 -1.58
CA PHE A 39 3.86 16.11 -2.79
C PHE A 39 4.14 14.61 -2.62
N VAL A 40 5.35 14.29 -2.15
CA VAL A 40 5.77 12.89 -1.91
C VAL A 40 4.92 12.22 -0.82
N ASP A 41 4.44 12.96 0.18
CA ASP A 41 3.56 12.41 1.22
C ASP A 41 2.11 12.21 0.71
N MET A 42 1.63 13.10 -0.16
CA MET A 42 0.25 13.08 -0.67
C MET A 42 0.03 12.04 -1.77
N GLU A 43 1.04 11.74 -2.58
CA GLU A 43 0.90 10.77 -3.69
C GLU A 43 0.57 9.35 -3.19
N PRO A 44 1.29 8.75 -2.22
CA PRO A 44 0.92 7.46 -1.63
C PRO A 44 -0.44 7.50 -0.93
N LEU A 45 -0.79 8.62 -0.28
CA LEU A 45 -2.08 8.78 0.40
C LEU A 45 -3.24 8.81 -0.61
N ALA A 46 -3.06 9.49 -1.74
CA ALA A 46 -4.03 9.51 -2.81
C ALA A 46 -4.20 8.12 -3.43
N ILE A 47 -3.10 7.39 -3.63
CA ILE A 47 -3.13 6.00 -4.13
C ILE A 47 -3.85 5.07 -3.14
N ASP A 48 -3.54 5.15 -1.84
CA ASP A 48 -4.23 4.36 -0.80
C ASP A 48 -5.73 4.61 -0.82
N HIS A 49 -6.14 5.89 -0.89
CA HIS A 49 -7.54 6.25 -0.89
C HIS A 49 -8.27 5.81 -2.17
N GLU A 50 -7.73 6.13 -3.34
CA GLU A 50 -8.41 5.93 -4.62
C GLU A 50 -8.31 4.51 -5.15
N MET A 51 -7.21 3.80 -4.87
CA MET A 51 -7.02 2.43 -5.36
C MET A 51 -7.38 1.40 -4.30
N VAL A 52 -6.88 1.53 -3.06
CA VAL A 52 -7.08 0.48 -2.05
C VAL A 52 -8.45 0.61 -1.39
N ARG A 53 -8.72 1.75 -0.76
CA ARG A 53 -9.97 1.96 0.00
C ARG A 53 -11.19 2.00 -0.89
N ARG A 54 -11.11 2.65 -2.05
CA ARG A 54 -12.25 2.67 -2.98
C ARG A 54 -12.55 1.27 -3.56
N MET A 55 -11.53 0.45 -3.82
CA MET A 55 -11.78 -0.94 -4.25
C MET A 55 -12.57 -1.71 -3.19
N GLU A 56 -12.29 -1.51 -1.91
CA GLU A 56 -13.06 -2.13 -0.81
C GLU A 56 -14.55 -1.76 -0.86
N CYS A 57 -14.88 -0.49 -1.09
CA CYS A 57 -16.27 -0.03 -1.11
C CYS A 57 -17.11 -0.63 -2.26
N GLY A 58 -16.50 -1.00 -3.39
CA GLY A 58 -17.22 -1.54 -4.54
C GLY A 58 -17.16 -3.07 -4.66
N LEU A 59 -16.23 -3.73 -3.94
CA LEU A 59 -15.98 -5.16 -4.13
C LEU A 59 -17.16 -6.03 -3.69
N HIS A 60 -17.89 -5.63 -2.65
CA HIS A 60 -19.04 -6.37 -2.15
C HIS A 60 -20.19 -6.44 -3.18
N GLU A 61 -20.37 -5.40 -3.98
CA GLU A 61 -21.39 -5.34 -5.04
C GLU A 61 -20.86 -5.94 -6.35
N ALA A 62 -19.62 -5.62 -6.71
CA ALA A 62 -19.00 -6.08 -7.94
C ALA A 62 -18.75 -7.60 -7.98
N LEU A 63 -18.50 -8.24 -6.83
CA LEU A 63 -18.28 -9.69 -6.77
C LEU A 63 -19.54 -10.48 -7.14
N PRO A 64 -20.71 -10.30 -6.48
CA PRO A 64 -21.94 -10.96 -6.89
C PRO A 64 -22.34 -10.70 -8.35
N ASP A 65 -22.16 -9.46 -8.82
CA ASP A 65 -22.49 -9.07 -10.18
C ASP A 65 -21.57 -9.75 -11.20
N GLY A 66 -20.26 -9.72 -10.97
CA GLY A 66 -19.27 -10.35 -11.85
C GLY A 66 -19.35 -11.88 -11.85
N LEU A 67 -19.67 -12.48 -10.70
CA LEU A 67 -19.91 -13.91 -10.56
C LEU A 67 -21.29 -14.34 -11.08
N GLN A 68 -22.16 -13.38 -11.38
CA GLN A 68 -23.51 -13.58 -11.87
C GLN A 68 -24.31 -14.54 -10.98
N VAL A 69 -24.13 -14.47 -9.66
CA VAL A 69 -24.74 -15.41 -8.67
C VAL A 69 -26.26 -15.26 -8.52
N MET A 70 -26.87 -14.26 -9.17
CA MET A 70 -28.32 -14.03 -9.17
C MET A 70 -28.96 -14.21 -10.56
N GLY A 71 -28.22 -14.74 -11.55
CA GLY A 71 -28.68 -14.91 -12.93
C GLY A 71 -29.37 -16.24 -13.24
N GLU A 72 -29.67 -16.47 -14.52
CA GLU A 72 -30.03 -17.80 -15.02
C GLU A 72 -28.80 -18.74 -14.98
N ASP A 73 -29.02 -20.04 -14.80
CA ASP A 73 -27.99 -21.09 -14.69
C ASP A 73 -27.01 -20.98 -13.51
N VAL A 74 -27.37 -20.22 -12.47
CA VAL A 74 -26.54 -20.07 -11.25
C VAL A 74 -26.14 -21.42 -10.64
N HIS A 75 -27.04 -22.41 -10.66
CA HIS A 75 -26.75 -23.71 -10.08
C HIS A 75 -25.58 -24.42 -10.81
N GLU A 76 -25.63 -24.48 -12.15
CA GLU A 76 -24.58 -25.12 -12.95
C GLU A 76 -23.26 -24.34 -12.86
N ARG A 77 -23.32 -23.01 -12.86
CA ARG A 77 -22.14 -22.15 -12.71
C ARG A 77 -21.47 -22.34 -11.35
N CYS A 78 -22.26 -22.37 -10.28
CA CYS A 78 -21.74 -22.63 -8.94
C CYS A 78 -21.09 -24.01 -8.85
N ILE A 79 -21.68 -25.05 -9.46
CA ILE A 79 -21.07 -26.39 -9.51
C ILE A 79 -19.71 -26.34 -10.23
N ALA A 80 -19.65 -25.68 -11.39
CA ALA A 80 -18.41 -25.54 -12.16
C ALA A 80 -17.34 -24.74 -11.39
N MET A 81 -17.72 -23.67 -10.70
CA MET A 81 -16.80 -22.84 -9.90
C MET A 81 -16.28 -23.54 -8.64
N LEU A 82 -17.10 -24.40 -8.04
CA LEU A 82 -16.75 -25.17 -6.85
C LEU A 82 -15.99 -26.46 -7.18
N GLN A 83 -15.83 -26.79 -8.46
CA GLN A 83 -15.12 -28.00 -8.88
C GLN A 83 -13.65 -27.93 -8.43
N GLU A 84 -13.29 -28.79 -7.48
CA GLU A 84 -11.92 -28.90 -7.00
C GLU A 84 -10.96 -29.29 -8.13
N SER A 85 -9.72 -28.79 -8.06
CA SER A 85 -8.66 -29.29 -8.94
C SER A 85 -8.39 -30.77 -8.66
N GLY A 86 -8.08 -31.56 -9.70
CA GLY A 86 -7.86 -33.01 -9.57
C GLY A 86 -6.76 -33.39 -8.56
N VAL A 87 -5.75 -32.53 -8.38
CA VAL A 87 -4.67 -32.72 -7.40
C VAL A 87 -5.21 -32.62 -5.96
N ILE A 88 -6.04 -31.61 -5.69
CA ILE A 88 -6.66 -31.41 -4.37
C ILE A 88 -7.63 -32.56 -4.07
N ALA A 89 -8.47 -32.92 -5.04
CA ALA A 89 -9.42 -34.02 -4.90
C ALA A 89 -8.71 -35.36 -4.61
N SER A 90 -7.61 -35.64 -5.31
CA SER A 90 -6.82 -36.86 -5.11
C SER A 90 -6.19 -36.91 -3.71
N LYS A 91 -5.60 -35.78 -3.26
CA LYS A 91 -5.02 -35.66 -1.93
C LYS A 91 -6.07 -35.81 -0.84
N ARG A 92 -7.24 -35.19 -1.00
CA ARG A 92 -8.38 -35.34 -0.07
C ARG A 92 -8.79 -36.81 0.04
N GLN A 93 -8.92 -37.50 -1.10
CA GLN A 93 -9.29 -38.92 -1.11
C GLN A 93 -8.24 -39.80 -0.42
N GLU A 94 -6.94 -39.54 -0.64
CA GLU A 94 -5.86 -40.26 0.03
C GLU A 94 -5.91 -40.05 1.55
N GLN A 95 -6.06 -38.81 2.00
CA GLN A 95 -6.17 -38.47 3.42
C GLN A 95 -7.40 -39.10 4.07
N SER A 96 -8.56 -39.07 3.41
CA SER A 96 -9.77 -39.74 3.89
C SER A 96 -9.56 -41.24 4.09
N LYS A 97 -8.91 -41.92 3.13
CA LYS A 97 -8.58 -43.35 3.26
C LYS A 97 -7.61 -43.63 4.40
N ASN A 98 -6.63 -42.75 4.62
CA ASN A 98 -5.69 -42.90 5.73
C ASN A 98 -6.38 -42.71 7.08
N LEU A 99 -7.32 -41.76 7.18
CA LEU A 99 -8.14 -41.58 8.38
C LEU A 99 -9.02 -42.81 8.64
N GLU A 100 -9.70 -43.34 7.62
CA GLU A 100 -10.50 -44.56 7.75
C GLU A 100 -9.66 -45.73 8.28
N ARG A 101 -8.42 -45.90 7.78
CA ARG A 101 -7.50 -46.93 8.27
C ARG A 101 -7.08 -46.70 9.73
N LEU A 102 -6.81 -45.45 10.12
CA LEU A 102 -6.44 -45.11 11.49
C LEU A 102 -7.58 -45.39 12.46
N PHE A 103 -8.82 -45.07 12.10
CA PHE A 103 -10.00 -45.34 12.93
C PHE A 103 -10.45 -46.81 12.92
N ALA A 104 -10.16 -47.55 11.84
CA ALA A 104 -10.45 -48.98 11.74
C ALA A 104 -9.40 -49.86 12.45
N ALA A 105 -8.22 -49.33 12.75
CA ALA A 105 -7.24 -50.01 13.59
C ALA A 105 -7.70 -49.91 15.06
N PRO A 106 -7.96 -51.03 15.75
CA PRO A 106 -8.32 -50.99 17.16
C PRO A 106 -7.10 -50.54 17.99
N THR A 107 -7.35 -49.66 18.98
CA THR A 107 -6.41 -49.37 20.08
C THR A 107 -6.13 -50.58 20.94
#